data_AF-A0A816G7C5-F1
#
_entry.id   AF-A0A816G7C5-F1
#
_cell.length_a   1.000
_cell.length_b   1.000
_cell.length_c   1.000
_cell.angle_alpha   90.00
_cell.angle_beta   90.00
_cell.angle_gamma   90.00
#
_symmetry.space_group_name_H-M   'P 1'
#
loop_
_entity.id
_entity.type
_entity.pdbx_description
1 polymer ?
#
loop_
_entity_poly.entity_id
_entity_poly.type
_entity_poly.pdbx_seq_one_letter_code
_entity_poly.pdbx_strand_id
1 'polypeptide(L)'
;MLPLHRPANTMRTSFDQLVSSLNACDLRIDTVEQLRTILKQEKTASLPSFINQSYDSLLILEQWAWQLLSEDYRPWTTEYSYLKFFYDLALFNRDMIFNNGDIDIDRKISLLFCVTIDQIDSIFTQIDQINDENDVLIRLLNLSLDNYAYFFYDQPQHQVPAVVDHIDKYIVRKYIMSKEHKFYLAKLHEPKLAKSVFTSKLLFYLVGCTAYTHTYMIRKLLSFPYTAEEMVAFLCDDYLEIIRIHSHAIESWSKEFLACIAQLIGFMSGGFWWKGRQQTQIKKVLPTEQITCSHVEDLIRIIAYKPFYSQTKSARSNDETVLIDSVIMILLIIVQSQNINWFFRSNLFVRDTIIHVAELALNDEVCLCGYCILGETLADDQLKAIKIADNISDYFFRIIEEAWKSLTKIFRQIPLQLLLEGFQILSKNDSIQQRTASSNKLSFFIHMCDQYPIVFDIIWALSFNHDIQQQLRENTPFIHKLTRLSNQATDEQIRKAVDGILWNLQIHQQ
;
A
#
# COMPACT_ATOMS: atom_id res chain seq x y z
N MET A 1 34.39 -27.17 6.00
CA MET A 1 33.26 -28.00 5.50
C MET A 1 32.40 -27.09 4.65
N LEU A 2 32.46 -27.24 3.32
CA LEU A 2 31.56 -26.57 2.39
C LEU A 2 30.16 -27.19 2.50
N PRO A 3 29.07 -26.40 2.43
CA PRO A 3 27.73 -26.96 2.41
C PRO A 3 27.56 -27.77 1.10
N LEU A 4 27.22 -29.05 1.24
CA LEU A 4 26.82 -29.90 0.13
C LEU A 4 25.57 -29.30 -0.53
N HIS A 5 25.73 -28.66 -1.68
CA HIS A 5 24.63 -28.36 -2.59
C HIS A 5 23.98 -29.69 -3.00
N ARG A 6 22.81 -30.00 -2.44
CA ARG A 6 21.95 -31.06 -2.98
C ARG A 6 21.44 -30.60 -4.35
N PRO A 7 21.39 -31.47 -5.38
CA PRO A 7 20.81 -31.12 -6.68
C PRO A 7 19.34 -30.71 -6.52
N ALA A 8 18.92 -29.61 -7.17
CA ALA A 8 17.54 -29.10 -7.14
C ALA A 8 16.49 -30.18 -7.52
N ASN A 9 16.83 -31.08 -8.46
CA ASN A 9 15.97 -32.18 -8.88
C ASN A 9 15.66 -33.20 -7.77
N THR A 10 16.60 -33.47 -6.85
CA THR A 10 16.37 -34.40 -5.73
C THR A 10 15.48 -33.83 -4.63
N MET A 11 15.49 -32.49 -4.45
CA MET A 11 14.62 -31.83 -3.47
C MET A 11 13.17 -31.76 -3.97
N ARG A 12 12.97 -31.54 -5.29
CA ARG A 12 11.66 -31.55 -5.95
C ARG A 12 10.92 -32.89 -5.82
N THR A 13 11.56 -33.99 -6.24
CA THR A 13 10.94 -35.33 -6.16
C THR A 13 10.60 -35.69 -4.72
N SER A 14 11.37 -35.17 -3.74
CA SER A 14 11.06 -35.32 -2.32
C SER A 14 9.83 -34.49 -1.91
N PHE A 15 9.67 -33.24 -2.37
CA PHE A 15 8.52 -32.40 -2.00
C PHE A 15 7.20 -32.93 -2.54
N ASP A 16 7.14 -33.23 -3.84
CA ASP A 16 5.90 -33.70 -4.48
C ASP A 16 5.42 -35.04 -3.89
N GLN A 17 6.36 -35.92 -3.51
CA GLN A 17 6.07 -37.18 -2.80
C GLN A 17 5.54 -36.94 -1.38
N LEU A 18 6.13 -35.99 -0.65
CA LEU A 18 5.67 -35.63 0.70
C LEU A 18 4.24 -35.08 0.66
N VAL A 19 3.93 -34.16 -0.26
CA VAL A 19 2.57 -33.61 -0.42
C VAL A 19 1.58 -34.71 -0.80
N SER A 20 1.95 -35.59 -1.74
CA SER A 20 1.07 -36.70 -2.15
C SER A 20 0.73 -37.65 -0.99
N SER A 21 1.60 -37.73 0.01
CA SER A 21 1.38 -38.56 1.21
C SER A 21 0.42 -37.96 2.23
N LEU A 22 0.04 -36.67 2.11
CA LEU A 22 -0.87 -36.00 3.04
C LEU A 22 -2.30 -36.58 3.02
N ASN A 23 -2.69 -37.21 1.91
CA ASN A 23 -3.99 -37.88 1.76
C ASN A 23 -4.06 -39.27 2.39
N ALA A 24 -2.95 -39.81 2.92
CA ALA A 24 -2.95 -41.09 3.62
C ALA A 24 -3.41 -40.90 5.07
N CYS A 25 -4.30 -41.77 5.58
CA CYS A 25 -4.98 -41.64 6.87
C CYS A 25 -4.08 -41.51 8.12
N ASP A 26 -2.76 -41.73 8.01
CA ASP A 26 -1.80 -41.55 9.09
C ASP A 26 -0.83 -40.40 8.74
N LEU A 27 -1.24 -39.17 9.03
CA LEU A 27 -0.40 -38.00 8.79
C LEU A 27 0.80 -38.00 9.76
N ARG A 28 1.98 -38.36 9.26
CA ARG A 28 3.17 -38.47 10.12
C ARG A 28 3.77 -37.10 10.41
N ILE A 29 4.08 -36.83 11.68
CA ILE A 29 4.80 -35.62 12.12
C ILE A 29 6.09 -35.43 11.31
N ASP A 30 6.80 -36.52 11.00
CA ASP A 30 8.02 -36.50 10.18
C ASP A 30 7.80 -35.92 8.78
N THR A 31 6.64 -36.18 8.16
CA THR A 31 6.28 -35.62 6.84
C THR A 31 6.14 -34.11 6.96
N VAL A 32 5.43 -33.65 7.99
CA VAL A 32 5.21 -32.21 8.21
C VAL A 32 6.51 -31.49 8.53
N GLU A 33 7.39 -32.05 9.38
CA GLU A 33 8.70 -31.45 9.66
C GLU A 33 9.60 -31.35 8.41
N GLN A 34 9.52 -32.32 7.51
CA GLN A 34 10.23 -32.26 6.23
C GLN A 34 9.67 -31.17 5.32
N LEU A 35 8.35 -31.05 5.20
CA LEU A 35 7.70 -29.98 4.45
C LEU A 35 8.09 -28.61 4.99
N ARG A 36 8.05 -28.42 6.31
CA ARG A 36 8.51 -27.19 6.99
C ARG A 36 9.95 -26.84 6.65
N THR A 37 10.82 -27.85 6.65
CA THR A 37 12.23 -27.67 6.33
C THR A 37 12.42 -27.18 4.89
N ILE A 38 11.67 -27.74 3.93
CA ILE A 38 11.72 -27.33 2.53
C ILE A 38 11.21 -25.89 2.38
N LEU A 39 10.03 -25.57 2.93
CA LEU A 39 9.43 -24.21 2.85
C LEU A 39 10.37 -23.13 3.41
N LYS A 40 11.13 -23.45 4.47
CA LYS A 40 12.11 -22.52 5.07
C LYS A 40 13.40 -22.36 4.28
N GLN A 41 13.79 -23.37 3.50
CA GLN A 41 15.03 -23.37 2.73
C GLN A 41 14.88 -22.59 1.42
N GLU A 42 13.69 -22.62 0.83
CA GLU A 42 13.38 -21.90 -0.41
C GLU A 42 13.26 -20.39 -0.15
N LYS A 43 14.32 -19.64 -0.46
CA LYS A 43 14.39 -18.20 -0.23
C LYS A 43 14.76 -17.44 -1.50
N THR A 44 14.27 -16.20 -1.56
CA THR A 44 14.48 -15.10 -2.53
C THR A 44 14.99 -15.48 -3.94
N ALA A 45 16.19 -16.02 -4.08
CA ALA A 45 16.77 -16.36 -5.39
C ALA A 45 16.26 -17.69 -5.99
N SER A 46 15.96 -18.72 -5.18
CA SER A 46 15.48 -20.03 -5.68
C SER A 46 13.95 -20.12 -5.73
N LEU A 47 13.27 -19.26 -4.97
CA LEU A 47 11.83 -19.31 -4.76
C LEU A 47 11.00 -19.31 -6.07
N PRO A 48 11.30 -18.47 -7.08
CA PRO A 48 10.56 -18.50 -8.34
C PRO A 48 10.66 -19.85 -9.06
N SER A 49 11.85 -20.43 -9.09
CA SER A 49 12.09 -21.73 -9.72
C SER A 49 11.34 -22.85 -8.98
N PHE A 50 11.35 -22.81 -7.65
CA PHE A 50 10.65 -23.80 -6.82
C PHE A 50 9.14 -23.75 -7.04
N ILE A 51 8.53 -22.55 -6.93
CA ILE A 51 7.09 -22.37 -7.16
C ILE A 51 6.71 -22.84 -8.57
N ASN A 52 7.50 -22.48 -9.58
CA ASN A 52 7.18 -22.86 -10.95
C ASN A 52 7.27 -24.37 -11.22
N GLN A 53 8.12 -25.09 -10.48
CA GLN A 53 8.33 -26.53 -10.65
C GLN A 53 7.40 -27.41 -9.81
N SER A 54 6.97 -26.91 -8.64
CA SER A 54 6.14 -27.62 -7.66
C SER A 54 4.77 -26.96 -7.44
N TYR A 55 4.30 -26.16 -8.41
CA TYR A 55 3.06 -25.40 -8.32
C TYR A 55 1.84 -26.26 -7.90
N ASP A 56 1.61 -27.39 -8.57
CA ASP A 56 0.45 -28.24 -8.27
C ASP A 56 0.51 -28.82 -6.85
N SER A 57 1.70 -29.25 -6.41
CA SER A 57 1.94 -29.74 -5.04
C SER A 57 1.77 -28.63 -4.01
N LEU A 58 2.20 -27.40 -4.30
CA LEU A 58 1.99 -26.25 -3.41
C LEU A 58 0.50 -25.92 -3.29
N LEU A 59 -0.23 -25.96 -4.41
CA LEU A 59 -1.68 -25.72 -4.40
C LEU A 59 -2.42 -26.78 -3.57
N ILE A 60 -2.04 -28.06 -3.71
CA ILE A 60 -2.59 -29.15 -2.89
C ILE A 60 -2.26 -28.93 -1.41
N LEU A 61 -1.04 -28.51 -1.09
CA LEU A 61 -0.61 -28.26 0.28
C LEU A 61 -1.41 -27.12 0.94
N GLU A 62 -1.64 -26.03 0.22
CA GLU A 62 -2.45 -24.90 0.67
C GLU A 62 -3.92 -25.32 0.87
N GLN A 63 -4.51 -26.01 -0.10
CA GLN A 63 -5.89 -26.51 -0.01
C GLN A 63 -6.08 -27.45 1.19
N TRP A 64 -5.12 -28.35 1.40
CA TRP A 64 -5.09 -29.24 2.55
C TRP A 64 -5.01 -28.48 3.86
N ALA A 65 -4.13 -27.47 3.96
CA ALA A 65 -4.00 -26.64 5.15
C ALA A 65 -5.30 -25.91 5.49
N TRP A 66 -5.95 -25.29 4.50
CA TRP A 66 -7.24 -24.63 4.68
C TRP A 66 -8.36 -25.59 5.07
N GLN A 67 -8.37 -26.80 4.49
CA GLN A 67 -9.34 -27.82 4.87
C GLN A 67 -9.22 -28.17 6.36
N LEU A 68 -8.01 -28.45 6.85
CA LEU A 68 -7.79 -28.77 8.26
C LEU A 68 -8.22 -27.66 9.21
N LEU A 69 -7.97 -26.39 8.85
CA LEU A 69 -8.37 -25.24 9.64
C LEU A 69 -9.89 -25.01 9.62
N SER A 70 -10.57 -25.41 8.55
CA SER A 70 -12.01 -25.25 8.38
C SER A 70 -12.86 -26.36 9.02
N GLU A 71 -12.26 -27.50 9.35
CA GLU A 71 -12.94 -28.60 10.05
C GLU A 71 -12.74 -28.43 11.57
N ASP A 72 -12.24 -29.44 12.28
CA ASP A 72 -11.79 -29.30 13.67
C ASP A 72 -10.28 -28.98 13.70
N TYR A 73 -9.94 -27.70 13.88
CA TYR A 73 -8.54 -27.24 13.93
C TYR A 73 -7.78 -27.67 15.20
N ARG A 74 -8.48 -28.05 16.28
CA ARG A 74 -7.84 -28.23 17.60
C ARG A 74 -6.84 -29.39 17.61
N PRO A 75 -7.11 -30.57 17.04
CA PRO A 75 -6.12 -31.64 16.93
C PRO A 75 -4.83 -31.20 16.23
N TRP A 76 -4.95 -30.30 15.24
CA TRP A 76 -3.82 -29.84 14.41
C TRP A 76 -3.06 -28.66 14.99
N THR A 77 -3.63 -27.96 15.97
CA THR A 77 -3.02 -26.75 16.54
C THR A 77 -2.53 -26.94 17.97
N THR A 78 -2.98 -28.00 18.64
CA THR A 78 -2.46 -28.44 19.95
C THR A 78 -1.08 -29.09 19.83
N GLU A 79 -0.83 -29.80 18.73
CA GLU A 79 0.48 -30.39 18.43
C GLU A 79 1.43 -29.35 17.82
N TYR A 80 2.57 -29.14 18.47
CA TYR A 80 3.49 -28.03 18.18
C TYR A 80 4.05 -28.06 16.75
N SER A 81 4.26 -29.25 16.20
CA SER A 81 4.83 -29.47 14.86
C SER A 81 3.90 -28.95 13.75
N TYR A 82 2.60 -29.27 13.85
CA TYR A 82 1.59 -28.79 12.91
C TYR A 82 1.32 -27.30 13.07
N LEU A 83 1.26 -26.79 14.30
CA LEU A 83 1.13 -25.35 14.52
C LEU A 83 2.25 -24.57 13.82
N LYS A 84 3.50 -24.99 14.02
CA LYS A 84 4.64 -24.37 13.34
C LYS A 84 4.61 -24.54 11.84
N PHE A 85 4.02 -25.60 11.32
CA PHE A 85 3.82 -25.77 9.89
C PHE A 85 2.92 -24.67 9.32
N PHE A 86 1.76 -24.40 9.93
CA PHE A 86 0.88 -23.33 9.48
C PHE A 86 1.57 -21.95 9.53
N TYR A 87 2.36 -21.69 10.58
CA TYR A 87 3.19 -20.48 10.65
C TYR A 87 4.22 -20.40 9.52
N ASP A 88 4.96 -21.48 9.28
CA ASP A 88 6.00 -21.51 8.25
C ASP A 88 5.39 -21.39 6.83
N LEU A 89 4.19 -21.94 6.61
CA LEU A 89 3.43 -21.79 5.37
C LEU A 89 2.97 -20.34 5.15
N ALA A 90 2.43 -19.69 6.18
CA ALA A 90 2.06 -18.27 6.11
C ALA A 90 3.29 -17.38 5.83
N LEU A 91 4.45 -17.70 6.40
CA LEU A 91 5.69 -16.97 6.13
C LEU A 91 6.19 -17.20 4.69
N PHE A 92 6.09 -18.43 4.18
CA PHE A 92 6.39 -18.75 2.78
C PHE A 92 5.51 -17.93 1.83
N ASN A 93 4.21 -17.83 2.11
CA ASN A 93 3.27 -17.02 1.33
C ASN A 93 3.64 -15.54 1.33
N ARG A 94 4.08 -15.01 2.48
CA ARG A 94 4.60 -13.64 2.56
C ARG A 94 5.83 -13.43 1.69
N ASP A 95 6.77 -14.36 1.75
CA ASP A 95 8.01 -14.29 0.98
C ASP A 95 7.73 -14.41 -0.54
N MET A 96 6.71 -15.19 -0.93
CA MET A 96 6.21 -15.25 -2.32
C MET A 96 5.62 -13.92 -2.79
N ILE A 97 4.86 -13.21 -1.94
CA ILE A 97 4.27 -11.91 -2.28
C ILE A 97 5.36 -10.92 -2.67
N PHE A 98 6.34 -10.72 -1.78
CA PHE A 98 7.42 -9.73 -1.98
C PHE A 98 8.55 -10.20 -2.90
N ASN A 99 8.45 -11.40 -3.47
CA ASN A 99 9.40 -11.86 -4.47
C ASN A 99 9.13 -11.16 -5.81
N ASN A 100 10.09 -10.33 -6.23
CA ASN A 100 10.07 -9.60 -7.51
C ASN A 100 10.61 -10.43 -8.70
N GLY A 101 10.86 -11.73 -8.52
CA GLY A 101 11.25 -12.62 -9.61
C GLY A 101 10.07 -13.02 -10.50
N ASP A 102 10.33 -13.83 -11.53
CA ASP A 102 9.36 -14.27 -12.55
C ASP A 102 8.34 -15.32 -12.02
N ILE A 103 7.65 -15.00 -10.92
CA ILE A 103 6.46 -15.74 -10.49
C ILE A 103 5.25 -15.02 -11.07
N ASP A 104 4.56 -15.72 -11.96
CA ASP A 104 3.31 -15.26 -12.54
C ASP A 104 2.27 -14.87 -11.46
N ILE A 105 1.59 -13.74 -11.65
CA ILE A 105 0.71 -13.17 -10.63
C ILE A 105 -0.54 -14.03 -10.46
N ASP A 106 -1.07 -14.65 -11.51
CA ASP A 106 -2.22 -15.55 -11.43
C ASP A 106 -1.88 -16.80 -10.61
N ARG A 107 -0.62 -17.28 -10.67
CA ARG A 107 -0.12 -18.34 -9.77
C ARG A 107 -0.07 -17.88 -8.32
N LYS A 108 0.43 -16.67 -8.04
CA LYS A 108 0.43 -16.11 -6.67
C LYS A 108 -1.00 -16.05 -6.11
N ILE A 109 -1.95 -15.56 -6.92
CA ILE A 109 -3.37 -15.49 -6.54
C ILE A 109 -3.93 -16.87 -6.25
N SER A 110 -3.67 -17.84 -7.12
CA SER A 110 -4.20 -19.19 -6.96
C SER A 110 -3.68 -19.89 -5.71
N LEU A 111 -2.42 -19.66 -5.33
CA LEU A 111 -1.84 -20.20 -4.09
C LEU A 111 -2.38 -19.48 -2.84
N LEU A 112 -2.47 -18.15 -2.86
CA LEU A 112 -2.95 -17.37 -1.72
C LEU A 112 -4.45 -17.56 -1.46
N PHE A 113 -5.26 -17.68 -2.52
CA PHE A 113 -6.73 -17.68 -2.44
C PHE A 113 -7.33 -19.00 -2.92
N CYS A 114 -6.72 -20.13 -2.57
CA CYS A 114 -7.22 -21.46 -2.93
C CYS A 114 -8.41 -21.95 -2.08
N VAL A 115 -8.75 -21.19 -1.02
CA VAL A 115 -9.81 -21.52 -0.07
C VAL A 115 -11.20 -21.34 -0.67
N THR A 116 -12.13 -22.23 -0.32
CA THR A 116 -13.53 -22.13 -0.76
C THR A 116 -14.35 -21.21 0.16
N ILE A 117 -15.50 -20.74 -0.33
CA ILE A 117 -16.44 -19.94 0.47
C ILE A 117 -16.92 -20.72 1.70
N ASP A 118 -17.27 -22.00 1.53
CA ASP A 118 -17.74 -22.86 2.63
C ASP A 118 -16.68 -23.04 3.72
N GLN A 119 -15.41 -23.21 3.32
CA GLN A 119 -14.29 -23.32 4.26
C GLN A 119 -14.11 -22.03 5.06
N ILE A 120 -14.15 -20.87 4.40
CA ILE A 120 -14.08 -19.56 5.07
C ILE A 120 -15.26 -19.36 6.03
N ASP A 121 -16.48 -19.69 5.62
CA ASP A 121 -17.66 -19.56 6.48
C ASP A 121 -17.56 -20.44 7.72
N SER A 122 -17.02 -21.66 7.57
CA SER A 122 -16.74 -22.54 8.71
C SER A 122 -15.70 -21.91 9.65
N ILE A 123 -14.59 -21.39 9.12
CA ILE A 123 -13.54 -20.75 9.94
C ILE A 123 -14.10 -19.56 10.70
N PHE A 124 -14.86 -18.67 10.06
CA PHE A 124 -15.45 -17.53 10.76
C PHE A 124 -16.48 -17.95 11.79
N THR A 125 -17.28 -18.99 11.51
CA THR A 125 -18.21 -19.55 12.50
C THR A 125 -17.47 -20.09 13.73
N GLN A 126 -16.32 -20.73 13.54
CA GLN A 126 -15.48 -21.19 14.66
C GLN A 126 -14.92 -20.01 15.45
N ILE A 127 -14.44 -18.96 14.78
CA ILE A 127 -13.93 -17.74 15.43
C ILE A 127 -14.99 -17.07 16.30
N ASP A 128 -16.22 -16.97 15.80
CA ASP A 128 -17.35 -16.40 16.54
C ASP A 128 -17.69 -17.21 17.81
N GLN A 129 -17.36 -18.51 17.84
CA GLN A 129 -17.62 -19.41 18.98
C GLN A 129 -16.46 -19.51 19.97
N ILE A 130 -15.27 -19.07 19.60
CA ILE A 130 -14.09 -19.09 20.47
C ILE A 130 -14.30 -18.07 21.61
N ASN A 131 -14.17 -18.50 22.87
CA ASN A 131 -14.18 -17.60 24.03
C ASN A 131 -12.78 -17.18 24.47
N ASP A 132 -11.74 -17.96 24.13
CA ASP A 132 -10.35 -17.63 24.46
C ASP A 132 -9.87 -16.44 23.63
N GLU A 133 -9.47 -15.36 24.31
CA GLU A 133 -8.93 -14.14 23.73
C GLU A 133 -7.60 -14.37 22.98
N ASN A 134 -6.92 -15.47 23.26
CA ASN A 134 -5.61 -15.80 22.72
C ASN A 134 -5.57 -17.09 21.88
N ASP A 135 -6.74 -17.53 21.39
CA ASP A 135 -6.83 -18.75 20.59
C ASP A 135 -5.91 -18.72 19.36
N VAL A 136 -5.31 -19.87 19.09
CA VAL A 136 -4.32 -20.08 18.05
C VAL A 136 -4.89 -19.97 16.64
N LEU A 137 -6.15 -20.35 16.40
CA LEU A 137 -6.78 -20.22 15.10
C LEU A 137 -6.85 -18.75 14.66
N ILE A 138 -7.17 -17.86 15.61
CA ILE A 138 -7.25 -16.43 15.39
C ILE A 138 -5.88 -15.85 15.04
N ARG A 139 -4.81 -16.33 15.69
CA ARG A 139 -3.43 -15.95 15.35
C ARG A 139 -3.03 -16.38 13.94
N LEU A 140 -3.41 -17.60 13.54
CA LEU A 140 -3.12 -18.11 12.19
C LEU A 140 -3.89 -17.32 11.14
N LEU A 141 -5.18 -17.06 11.38
CA LEU A 141 -5.99 -16.27 10.45
C LEU A 141 -5.46 -14.84 10.30
N ASN A 142 -4.97 -14.22 11.38
CA ASN A 142 -4.31 -12.91 11.31
C ASN A 142 -3.16 -12.87 10.32
N LEU A 143 -2.29 -13.88 10.34
CA LEU A 143 -1.17 -13.95 9.40
C LEU A 143 -1.63 -14.10 7.95
N SER A 144 -2.69 -14.89 7.73
CA SER A 144 -3.28 -15.01 6.40
C SER A 144 -3.90 -13.70 5.92
N LEU A 145 -4.63 -12.99 6.79
CA LEU A 145 -5.20 -11.67 6.47
C LEU A 145 -4.11 -10.62 6.20
N ASP A 146 -3.01 -10.63 6.96
CA ASP A 146 -1.86 -9.75 6.71
C ASP A 146 -1.26 -10.02 5.32
N ASN A 147 -1.08 -11.29 4.97
CA ASN A 147 -0.59 -11.68 3.63
C ASN A 147 -1.54 -11.21 2.53
N TYR A 148 -2.85 -11.37 2.72
CA TYR A 148 -3.83 -10.88 1.75
C TYR A 148 -3.78 -9.37 1.62
N ALA A 149 -3.64 -8.64 2.74
CA ALA A 149 -3.50 -7.19 2.72
C ALA A 149 -2.23 -6.76 1.97
N TYR A 150 -1.09 -7.39 2.24
CA TYR A 150 0.15 -7.12 1.51
C TYR A 150 0.01 -7.38 0.01
N PHE A 151 -0.63 -8.50 -0.37
CA PHE A 151 -0.87 -8.82 -1.77
C PHE A 151 -1.77 -7.78 -2.45
N PHE A 152 -2.89 -7.39 -1.83
CA PHE A 152 -3.80 -6.40 -2.41
C PHE A 152 -3.20 -5.00 -2.47
N TYR A 153 -2.32 -4.65 -1.54
CA TYR A 153 -1.59 -3.39 -1.61
C TYR A 153 -0.64 -3.36 -2.81
N ASP A 154 0.11 -4.45 -3.03
CA ASP A 154 1.09 -4.51 -4.12
C ASP A 154 0.43 -4.74 -5.49
N GLN A 155 -0.71 -5.44 -5.53
CA GLN A 155 -1.40 -5.86 -6.76
C GLN A 155 -2.89 -5.47 -6.84
N PRO A 156 -3.28 -4.20 -6.62
CA PRO A 156 -4.69 -3.81 -6.49
C PRO A 156 -5.49 -3.92 -7.81
N GLN A 157 -4.82 -3.95 -8.95
CA GLN A 157 -5.41 -4.03 -10.30
C GLN A 157 -5.79 -5.45 -10.74
N HIS A 158 -5.26 -6.48 -10.10
CA HIS A 158 -5.50 -7.86 -10.53
C HIS A 158 -6.93 -8.30 -10.20
N GLN A 159 -7.50 -9.16 -11.05
CA GLN A 159 -8.77 -9.79 -10.74
C GLN A 159 -8.57 -10.78 -9.59
N VAL A 160 -9.53 -10.83 -8.67
CA VAL A 160 -9.47 -11.77 -7.54
C VAL A 160 -10.64 -12.74 -7.59
N PRO A 161 -10.48 -13.94 -7.00
CA PRO A 161 -11.57 -14.90 -6.91
C PRO A 161 -12.72 -14.37 -6.05
N ALA A 162 -13.93 -14.89 -6.28
CA ALA A 162 -15.14 -14.47 -5.56
C ALA A 162 -15.06 -14.65 -4.03
N VAL A 163 -14.19 -15.54 -3.54
CA VAL A 163 -13.97 -15.74 -2.11
C VAL A 163 -13.41 -14.48 -1.43
N VAL A 164 -12.63 -13.67 -2.14
CA VAL A 164 -12.06 -12.42 -1.60
C VAL A 164 -13.16 -11.41 -1.29
N ASP A 165 -14.11 -11.23 -2.23
CA ASP A 165 -15.28 -10.37 -2.04
C ASP A 165 -16.18 -10.89 -0.91
N HIS A 166 -16.28 -12.21 -0.75
CA HIS A 166 -17.04 -12.84 0.32
C HIS A 166 -16.41 -12.59 1.69
N ILE A 167 -15.09 -12.83 1.84
CA ILE A 167 -14.32 -12.56 3.05
C ILE A 167 -14.49 -11.10 3.47
N ASP A 168 -14.32 -10.16 2.55
CA ASP A 168 -14.41 -8.73 2.88
C ASP A 168 -15.80 -8.36 3.39
N LYS A 169 -16.85 -8.76 2.67
CA LYS A 169 -18.24 -8.50 3.07
C LYS A 169 -18.55 -9.07 4.44
N TYR A 170 -18.01 -10.25 4.76
CA TYR A 170 -18.17 -10.87 6.07
C TYR A 170 -17.44 -10.05 7.13
N ILE A 171 -16.15 -9.78 6.93
CA ILE A 171 -15.29 -9.03 7.87
C ILE A 171 -15.89 -7.67 8.20
N VAL A 172 -16.31 -6.92 7.19
CA VAL A 172 -16.85 -5.57 7.40
C VAL A 172 -18.13 -5.63 8.23
N ARG A 173 -19.04 -6.54 7.91
CA ARG A 173 -20.34 -6.66 8.60
C ARG A 173 -20.21 -7.19 10.02
N LYS A 174 -19.31 -8.15 10.25
CA LYS A 174 -19.23 -8.90 11.51
C LYS A 174 -18.17 -8.39 12.45
N TYR A 175 -17.05 -7.89 11.92
CA TYR A 175 -15.90 -7.53 12.71
C TYR A 175 -15.61 -6.03 12.70
N ILE A 176 -15.65 -5.32 11.58
CA ILE A 176 -15.35 -3.87 11.56
C ILE A 176 -16.52 -3.02 12.07
N MET A 177 -17.70 -3.19 11.47
CA MET A 177 -18.91 -2.41 11.82
C MET A 177 -19.68 -3.04 12.98
N SER A 178 -18.95 -3.45 14.03
CA SER A 178 -19.48 -4.20 15.18
C SER A 178 -19.26 -3.46 16.51
N LYS A 179 -20.02 -3.86 17.54
CA LYS A 179 -19.83 -3.32 18.89
C LYS A 179 -18.53 -3.82 19.51
N GLU A 180 -18.13 -5.03 19.16
CA GLU A 180 -16.90 -5.67 19.61
C GLU A 180 -15.67 -4.92 19.09
N HIS A 181 -15.70 -4.42 17.86
CA HIS A 181 -14.65 -3.54 17.34
C HIS A 181 -14.49 -2.28 18.19
N LYS A 182 -15.61 -1.61 18.49
CA LYS A 182 -15.65 -0.42 19.36
C LYS A 182 -15.15 -0.72 20.77
N PHE A 183 -15.50 -1.89 21.31
CA PHE A 183 -15.00 -2.34 22.59
C PHE A 183 -13.47 -2.48 22.58
N TYR A 184 -12.88 -3.07 21.53
CA TYR A 184 -11.43 -3.17 21.43
C TYR A 184 -10.73 -1.83 21.18
N LEU A 185 -11.32 -0.94 20.37
CA LEU A 185 -10.82 0.42 20.17
C LEU A 185 -10.79 1.21 21.48
N ALA A 186 -11.85 1.13 22.29
CA ALA A 186 -11.93 1.81 23.58
C ALA A 186 -10.78 1.42 24.53
N LYS A 187 -10.24 0.18 24.43
CA LYS A 187 -9.06 -0.22 25.21
C LYS A 187 -7.81 0.59 24.85
N LEU A 188 -7.71 1.08 23.61
CA LEU A 188 -6.58 1.91 23.16
C LEU A 188 -6.68 3.36 23.65
N HIS A 189 -7.79 3.79 24.25
CA HIS A 189 -7.91 5.14 24.83
C HIS A 189 -7.12 5.26 26.14
N GLU A 190 -6.66 4.15 26.73
CA GLU A 190 -5.82 4.20 27.93
C GLU A 190 -4.43 4.77 27.59
N PRO A 191 -3.97 5.86 28.26
CA PRO A 191 -2.67 6.47 27.95
C PRO A 191 -1.45 5.57 28.22
N LYS A 192 -1.64 4.51 29.00
CA LYS A 192 -0.59 3.54 29.35
C LYS A 192 -1.12 2.13 29.15
N LEU A 193 -0.72 1.51 28.04
CA LEU A 193 -1.20 0.18 27.67
C LEU A 193 -0.29 -0.90 28.24
N ALA A 194 -0.86 -1.81 29.01
CA ALA A 194 -0.16 -3.02 29.44
C ALA A 194 -0.06 -4.02 28.27
N LYS A 195 1.04 -4.77 28.19
CA LYS A 195 1.24 -5.79 27.13
C LYS A 195 0.11 -6.82 27.09
N SER A 196 -0.51 -7.12 28.24
CA SER A 196 -1.63 -8.06 28.35
C SER A 196 -2.92 -7.60 27.65
N VAL A 197 -3.03 -6.32 27.28
CA VAL A 197 -4.19 -5.79 26.53
C VAL A 197 -4.22 -6.36 25.11
N PHE A 198 -3.05 -6.62 24.50
CA PHE A 198 -2.92 -7.08 23.12
C PHE A 198 -3.16 -8.59 23.00
N THR A 199 -4.42 -8.98 23.11
CA THR A 199 -4.87 -10.36 22.87
C THR A 199 -4.91 -10.67 21.37
N SER A 200 -4.99 -11.96 21.02
CA SER A 200 -5.05 -12.37 19.61
C SER A 200 -6.34 -11.90 18.94
N LYS A 201 -7.45 -11.90 19.68
CA LYS A 201 -8.71 -11.29 19.24
C LYS A 201 -8.61 -9.80 19.02
N LEU A 202 -8.05 -9.04 19.96
CA LEU A 202 -7.88 -7.60 19.76
C LEU A 202 -7.09 -7.31 18.49
N LEU A 203 -5.97 -8.02 18.28
CA LEU A 203 -5.16 -7.86 17.08
C LEU A 203 -5.91 -8.32 15.82
N PHE A 204 -6.78 -9.32 15.92
CA PHE A 204 -7.63 -9.69 14.80
C PHE A 204 -8.59 -8.59 14.38
N TYR A 205 -9.29 -7.99 15.33
CA TYR A 205 -10.21 -6.89 15.03
C TYR A 205 -9.49 -5.63 14.55
N LEU A 206 -8.40 -5.24 15.21
CA LEU A 206 -7.77 -3.93 15.00
C LEU A 206 -6.62 -3.95 14.00
N VAL A 207 -5.98 -5.10 13.77
CA VAL A 207 -4.88 -5.27 12.80
C VAL A 207 -5.38 -6.07 11.61
N GLY A 208 -5.67 -7.36 11.75
CA GLY A 208 -5.95 -8.25 10.61
C GLY A 208 -7.16 -7.82 9.78
N CYS A 209 -8.32 -7.62 10.41
CA CYS A 209 -9.54 -7.17 9.73
C CYS A 209 -9.36 -5.77 9.12
N THR A 210 -8.77 -4.84 9.88
CA THR A 210 -8.53 -3.45 9.44
C THR A 210 -7.55 -3.40 8.26
N ALA A 211 -6.48 -4.21 8.31
CA ALA A 211 -5.47 -4.35 7.26
C ALA A 211 -6.09 -4.86 5.96
N TYR A 212 -6.86 -5.94 6.08
CA TYR A 212 -7.54 -6.56 4.96
C TYR A 212 -8.55 -5.61 4.32
N THR A 213 -9.46 -5.02 5.12
CA THR A 213 -10.49 -4.13 4.60
C THR A 213 -9.88 -2.91 3.95
N HIS A 214 -8.89 -2.21 4.55
CA HIS A 214 -8.38 -0.98 3.93
C HIS A 214 -7.70 -1.20 2.58
N THR A 215 -6.93 -2.27 2.44
CA THR A 215 -6.29 -2.59 1.17
C THR A 215 -7.30 -3.01 0.11
N TYR A 216 -8.42 -3.59 0.53
CA TYR A 216 -9.54 -3.93 -0.34
C TYR A 216 -10.40 -2.70 -0.74
N MET A 217 -10.64 -1.72 0.15
CA MET A 217 -11.41 -0.49 -0.10
C MET A 217 -10.89 0.33 -1.30
N ILE A 218 -9.58 0.27 -1.53
CA ILE A 218 -8.89 1.04 -2.58
C ILE A 218 -9.13 0.42 -3.97
N ARG A 219 -9.60 -0.83 -4.05
CA ARG A 219 -9.88 -1.54 -5.30
C ARG A 219 -11.23 -1.12 -5.89
N LYS A 220 -11.45 -1.42 -7.18
CA LYS A 220 -12.68 -1.05 -7.89
C LYS A 220 -13.82 -2.01 -7.54
N LEU A 221 -14.62 -1.65 -6.54
CA LEU A 221 -15.69 -2.52 -6.00
C LEU A 221 -17.02 -2.41 -6.75
N LEU A 222 -17.61 -3.58 -7.06
CA LEU A 222 -18.94 -3.72 -7.68
C LEU A 222 -20.08 -3.66 -6.63
N SER A 223 -19.87 -4.18 -5.41
CA SER A 223 -20.86 -4.13 -4.33
C SER A 223 -20.19 -4.22 -2.95
N PHE A 224 -20.40 -3.22 -2.10
CA PHE A 224 -19.87 -3.19 -0.74
C PHE A 224 -21.02 -2.93 0.25
N PRO A 225 -21.03 -3.54 1.46
CA PRO A 225 -22.17 -3.44 2.37
C PRO A 225 -22.42 -2.04 2.95
N TYR A 226 -21.36 -1.24 3.05
CA TYR A 226 -21.37 0.12 3.57
C TYR A 226 -20.66 1.08 2.60
N THR A 227 -20.86 2.36 2.76
CA THR A 227 -20.10 3.41 2.07
C THR A 227 -18.84 3.74 2.86
N ALA A 228 -17.83 4.31 2.18
CA ALA A 228 -16.65 4.88 2.86
C ALA A 228 -17.06 5.88 3.94
N GLU A 229 -18.11 6.67 3.67
CA GLU A 229 -18.67 7.63 4.61
C GLU A 229 -19.14 6.99 5.91
N GLU A 230 -19.94 5.94 5.83
CA GLU A 230 -20.49 5.26 6.99
C GLU A 230 -19.39 4.65 7.86
N MET A 231 -18.38 4.04 7.24
CA MET A 231 -17.25 3.44 7.98
C MET A 231 -16.36 4.50 8.63
N VAL A 232 -16.03 5.58 7.89
CA VAL A 232 -15.24 6.69 8.44
C VAL A 232 -15.99 7.36 9.58
N ALA A 233 -17.29 7.66 9.41
CA ALA A 233 -18.13 8.22 10.46
C ALA A 233 -18.19 7.31 11.68
N PHE A 234 -18.25 5.98 11.48
CA PHE A 234 -18.26 5.03 12.57
C PHE A 234 -16.97 5.08 13.39
N LEU A 235 -15.79 5.30 12.81
CA LEU A 235 -14.50 5.20 13.52
C LEU A 235 -13.84 6.55 13.87
N CYS A 236 -14.29 7.66 13.29
CA CYS A 236 -13.54 8.92 13.30
C CYS A 236 -13.19 9.47 14.68
N ASP A 237 -14.13 9.45 15.64
CA ASP A 237 -13.90 10.01 16.97
C ASP A 237 -12.83 9.23 17.74
N ASP A 238 -12.95 7.90 17.78
CA ASP A 238 -11.95 7.03 18.43
C ASP A 238 -10.58 7.19 17.76
N TYR A 239 -10.56 7.26 16.42
CA TYR A 239 -9.33 7.48 15.66
C TYR A 239 -8.61 8.76 16.09
N LEU A 240 -9.30 9.90 16.06
CA LEU A 240 -8.69 11.19 16.40
C LEU A 240 -8.21 11.22 17.86
N GLU A 241 -9.01 10.66 18.77
CA GLU A 241 -8.68 10.61 20.18
C GLU A 241 -7.46 9.72 20.46
N ILE A 242 -7.42 8.49 19.91
CA ILE A 242 -6.30 7.56 20.06
C ILE A 242 -5.00 8.17 19.54
N ILE A 243 -5.02 8.76 18.34
CA ILE A 243 -3.82 9.39 17.76
C ILE A 243 -3.34 10.52 18.65
N ARG A 244 -4.24 11.37 19.15
CA ARG A 244 -3.90 12.49 20.03
C ARG A 244 -3.32 12.06 21.37
N ILE A 245 -3.88 11.02 22.00
CA ILE A 245 -3.42 10.52 23.31
C ILE A 245 -1.97 10.00 23.19
N HIS A 246 -1.69 9.28 22.11
CA HIS A 246 -0.46 8.48 22.00
C HIS A 246 0.67 9.14 21.22
N SER A 247 0.41 10.24 20.49
CA SER A 247 1.42 10.97 19.70
C SER A 247 2.61 11.49 20.52
N HIS A 248 2.47 11.60 21.85
CA HIS A 248 3.53 12.06 22.75
C HIS A 248 4.30 10.93 23.47
N ALA A 249 3.87 9.67 23.32
CA ALA A 249 4.42 8.53 24.06
C ALA A 249 4.98 7.42 23.15
N ILE A 250 5.39 7.78 21.92
CA ILE A 250 5.80 6.86 20.85
C ILE A 250 6.93 5.92 21.27
N GLU A 251 7.86 6.40 22.09
CA GLU A 251 8.98 5.61 22.64
C GLU A 251 8.53 4.39 23.46
N SER A 252 7.32 4.45 24.02
CA SER A 252 6.75 3.39 24.85
C SER A 252 5.88 2.39 24.09
N TRP A 253 5.68 2.59 22.78
CA TRP A 253 4.82 1.73 21.98
C TRP A 253 5.41 0.32 21.88
N SER A 254 4.59 -0.69 22.17
CA SER A 254 4.94 -2.07 21.83
C SER A 254 4.77 -2.31 20.34
N LYS A 255 5.32 -3.42 19.83
CA LYS A 255 5.14 -3.82 18.43
C LYS A 255 3.66 -4.01 18.09
N GLU A 256 2.91 -4.63 18.98
CA GLU A 256 1.47 -4.86 18.83
C GLU A 256 0.70 -3.54 18.75
N PHE A 257 1.06 -2.57 19.59
CA PHE A 257 0.42 -1.26 19.55
C PHE A 257 0.75 -0.50 18.27
N LEU A 258 2.01 -0.52 17.85
CA LEU A 258 2.45 0.07 16.59
C LEU A 258 1.65 -0.50 15.41
N ALA A 259 1.44 -1.81 15.36
CA ALA A 259 0.61 -2.44 14.33
C ALA A 259 -0.84 -1.93 14.37
N CYS A 260 -1.46 -1.82 15.55
CA CYS A 260 -2.81 -1.24 15.67
C CYS A 260 -2.87 0.19 15.14
N ILE A 261 -1.93 1.06 15.52
CA ILE A 261 -1.90 2.45 15.06
C ILE A 261 -1.66 2.54 13.55
N ALA A 262 -0.71 1.76 13.02
CA ALA A 262 -0.40 1.71 11.60
C ALA A 262 -1.62 1.34 10.76
N GLN A 263 -2.35 0.27 11.15
CA GLN A 263 -3.53 -0.17 10.42
C GLN A 263 -4.73 0.77 10.61
N LEU A 264 -4.90 1.37 11.78
CA LEU A 264 -5.98 2.34 12.03
C LEU A 264 -5.81 3.59 11.15
N ILE A 265 -4.59 4.15 11.08
CA ILE A 265 -4.26 5.26 10.16
C ILE A 265 -4.46 4.81 8.71
N GLY A 266 -3.97 3.62 8.35
CA GLY A 266 -4.15 3.04 7.01
C GLY A 266 -5.62 2.90 6.60
N PHE A 267 -6.49 2.51 7.52
CA PHE A 267 -7.93 2.42 7.30
C PHE A 267 -8.56 3.77 7.03
N MET A 268 -8.23 4.79 7.84
CA MET A 268 -8.74 6.15 7.61
C MET A 268 -8.26 6.69 6.26
N SER A 269 -7.00 6.45 5.89
CA SER A 269 -6.45 6.79 4.58
C SER A 269 -7.23 6.10 3.44
N GLY A 270 -7.48 4.79 3.54
CA GLY A 270 -8.28 4.04 2.57
C GLY A 270 -9.73 4.53 2.46
N GLY A 271 -10.33 5.00 3.56
CA GLY A 271 -11.65 5.65 3.53
C GLY A 271 -11.66 6.99 2.79
N PHE A 272 -10.55 7.73 2.83
CA PHE A 272 -10.37 8.95 2.04
C PHE A 272 -10.07 8.67 0.56
N TRP A 273 -9.53 7.49 0.24
CA TRP A 273 -9.26 6.99 -1.12
C TRP A 273 -10.12 5.77 -1.48
N TRP A 274 -11.42 5.99 -1.63
CA TRP A 274 -12.36 4.93 -1.97
C TRP A 274 -12.45 4.70 -3.48
N LYS A 275 -12.38 3.44 -3.93
CA LYS A 275 -12.47 3.04 -5.36
C LYS A 275 -11.49 3.80 -6.27
N GLY A 276 -10.29 4.08 -5.77
CA GLY A 276 -9.27 4.84 -6.50
C GLY A 276 -9.62 6.31 -6.75
N ARG A 277 -10.51 6.90 -5.93
CA ARG A 277 -10.89 8.32 -6.01
C ARG A 277 -10.84 8.97 -4.64
N GLN A 278 -10.31 10.18 -4.60
CA GLN A 278 -10.37 11.02 -3.41
C GLN A 278 -11.82 11.32 -3.05
N GLN A 279 -12.17 11.10 -1.78
CA GLN A 279 -13.50 11.32 -1.24
C GLN A 279 -13.57 12.66 -0.49
N THR A 280 -14.74 13.29 -0.48
CA THR A 280 -14.97 14.55 0.24
C THR A 280 -15.09 14.39 1.76
N GLN A 281 -15.02 13.15 2.27
CA GLN A 281 -15.30 12.81 3.67
C GLN A 281 -14.25 13.31 4.65
N ILE A 282 -13.05 13.68 4.19
CA ILE A 282 -12.02 14.26 5.06
C ILE A 282 -12.51 15.52 5.79
N LYS A 283 -13.40 16.31 5.17
CA LYS A 283 -14.04 17.48 5.82
C LYS A 283 -15.01 17.11 6.94
N LYS A 284 -15.47 15.86 7.03
CA LYS A 284 -16.29 15.38 8.16
C LYS A 284 -15.41 14.97 9.33
N VAL A 285 -14.27 14.35 9.05
CA VAL A 285 -13.29 13.96 10.09
C VAL A 285 -12.55 15.18 10.62
N LEU A 286 -12.16 16.09 9.74
CA LEU A 286 -11.41 17.29 10.07
C LEU A 286 -12.24 18.53 9.67
N PRO A 287 -13.31 18.87 10.43
CA PRO A 287 -14.28 19.88 10.03
C PRO A 287 -13.79 21.32 10.22
N THR A 288 -12.71 21.52 10.98
CA THR A 288 -12.15 22.83 11.25
C THR A 288 -10.65 22.83 11.05
N GLU A 289 -10.12 23.97 10.62
CA GLU A 289 -8.69 24.18 10.46
C GLU A 289 -7.89 23.88 11.74
N GLN A 290 -8.44 24.21 12.91
CA GLN A 290 -7.82 23.90 14.21
C GLN A 290 -7.66 22.39 14.42
N ILE A 291 -8.71 21.61 14.14
CA ILE A 291 -8.67 20.15 14.25
C ILE A 291 -7.68 19.58 13.22
N THR A 292 -7.71 20.08 11.98
CA THR A 292 -6.78 19.66 10.93
C THR A 292 -5.33 19.91 11.33
N CYS A 293 -4.99 21.12 11.79
CA CYS A 293 -3.62 21.46 12.18
C CYS A 293 -3.16 20.63 13.39
N SER A 294 -4.01 20.47 14.41
CA SER A 294 -3.69 19.62 15.58
C SER A 294 -3.41 18.18 15.15
N HIS A 295 -4.23 17.64 14.25
CA HIS A 295 -4.06 16.28 13.76
C HIS A 295 -2.78 16.13 12.93
N VAL A 296 -2.44 17.10 12.07
CA VAL A 296 -1.17 17.12 11.35
C VAL A 296 0.00 17.10 12.32
N GLU A 297 -0.03 17.90 13.40
CA GLU A 297 1.04 17.87 14.40
C GLU A 297 1.18 16.51 15.08
N ASP A 298 0.06 15.88 15.45
CA ASP A 298 0.08 14.55 16.07
C ASP A 298 0.69 13.50 15.14
N LEU A 299 0.28 13.49 13.86
CA LEU A 299 0.84 12.60 12.86
C LEU A 299 2.33 12.86 12.59
N ILE A 300 2.74 14.13 12.53
CA ILE A 300 4.13 14.53 12.34
C ILE A 300 4.99 14.08 13.53
N ARG A 301 4.51 14.24 14.76
CA ARG A 301 5.21 13.73 15.96
C ARG A 301 5.47 12.23 15.85
N ILE A 302 4.48 11.45 15.40
CA ILE A 302 4.60 10.00 15.22
C ILE A 302 5.73 9.65 14.24
N ILE A 303 5.71 10.22 13.04
CA ILE A 303 6.72 9.86 12.03
C ILE A 303 8.09 10.50 12.28
N ALA A 304 8.17 11.59 13.05
CA ALA A 304 9.46 12.19 13.45
C ALA A 304 10.30 11.27 14.37
N TYR A 305 9.73 10.17 14.86
CA TYR A 305 10.43 9.22 15.72
C TYR A 305 11.50 8.43 14.96
N LYS A 306 12.76 8.86 15.14
CA LYS A 306 13.94 8.36 14.41
C LYS A 306 14.11 6.83 14.34
N PRO A 307 13.83 6.05 15.40
CA PRO A 307 14.00 4.60 15.35
C PRO A 307 13.17 3.88 14.28
N PHE A 308 12.02 4.44 13.85
CA PHE A 308 11.23 3.83 12.77
C PHE A 308 12.00 3.74 11.45
N TYR A 309 12.78 4.77 11.10
CA TYR A 309 13.54 4.81 9.85
C TYR A 309 14.66 3.77 9.76
N SER A 310 15.13 3.25 10.91
CA SER A 310 16.11 2.15 10.93
C SER A 310 15.49 0.78 10.62
N GLN A 311 14.16 0.69 10.66
CA GLN A 311 13.41 -0.57 10.48
C GLN A 311 12.54 -0.56 9.23
N THR A 312 12.38 0.58 8.56
CA THR A 312 11.64 0.63 7.29
C THR A 312 12.31 -0.24 6.23
N LYS A 313 11.51 -0.66 5.25
CA LYS A 313 11.91 -1.53 4.16
C LYS A 313 11.45 -0.92 2.84
N SER A 314 12.05 -1.38 1.74
CA SER A 314 11.64 -0.97 0.38
C SER A 314 10.25 -1.47 -0.01
N ALA A 315 9.80 -2.56 0.58
CA ALA A 315 8.45 -3.08 0.46
C ALA A 315 7.66 -2.90 1.76
N ARG A 316 6.35 -2.71 1.65
CA ARG A 316 5.39 -2.59 2.78
C ARG A 316 5.19 -3.94 3.48
N SER A 317 6.26 -4.44 4.11
CA SER A 317 6.39 -5.80 4.66
C SER A 317 6.59 -5.83 6.19
N ASN A 318 6.46 -4.67 6.83
CA ASN A 318 6.45 -4.50 8.28
C ASN A 318 5.66 -3.25 8.67
N ASP A 319 5.30 -3.19 9.95
CA ASP A 319 4.37 -2.20 10.47
C ASP A 319 4.96 -0.78 10.49
N GLU A 320 6.28 -0.61 10.65
CA GLU A 320 6.92 0.72 10.58
C GLU A 320 6.80 1.32 9.17
N THR A 321 7.00 0.51 8.14
CA THR A 321 6.82 0.97 6.75
C THR A 321 5.35 1.29 6.49
N VAL A 322 4.42 0.45 6.96
CA VAL A 322 2.97 0.69 6.87
C VAL A 322 2.57 1.99 7.56
N LEU A 323 3.12 2.26 8.74
CA LEU A 323 2.82 3.47 9.52
C LEU A 323 3.24 4.73 8.78
N ILE A 324 4.50 4.82 8.34
CA ILE A 324 5.03 6.01 7.66
C ILE A 324 4.28 6.23 6.35
N ASP A 325 4.06 5.17 5.57
CA ASP A 325 3.25 5.20 4.36
C ASP A 325 1.85 5.75 4.61
N SER A 326 1.13 5.17 5.57
CA SER A 326 -0.26 5.57 5.87
C SER A 326 -0.35 7.01 6.35
N VAL A 327 0.61 7.46 7.18
CA VAL A 327 0.67 8.85 7.65
C VAL A 327 0.93 9.82 6.49
N ILE A 328 1.94 9.54 5.67
CA ILE A 328 2.29 10.41 4.54
C ILE A 328 1.13 10.51 3.54
N MET A 329 0.43 9.41 3.29
CA MET A 329 -0.78 9.42 2.46
C MET A 329 -1.88 10.32 3.04
N ILE A 330 -2.15 10.27 4.34
CA ILE A 330 -3.12 11.20 4.97
C ILE A 330 -2.67 12.65 4.85
N LEU A 331 -1.39 12.94 5.10
CA LEU A 331 -0.85 14.30 4.99
C LEU A 331 -0.99 14.85 3.57
N LEU A 332 -0.72 14.03 2.54
CA LEU A 332 -0.92 14.41 1.15
C LEU A 332 -2.38 14.79 0.87
N ILE A 333 -3.34 13.98 1.34
CA ILE A 333 -4.78 14.25 1.19
C ILE A 333 -5.17 15.56 1.88
N ILE A 334 -4.65 15.81 3.09
CA ILE A 334 -4.91 17.03 3.85
C ILE A 334 -4.44 18.25 3.06
N VAL A 335 -3.20 18.23 2.56
CA VAL A 335 -2.62 19.33 1.77
C VAL A 335 -3.47 19.62 0.53
N GLN A 336 -3.91 18.57 -0.16
CA GLN A 336 -4.71 18.72 -1.38
C GLN A 336 -6.17 19.18 -1.13
N SER A 337 -6.72 19.00 0.07
CA SER A 337 -8.17 19.17 0.31
C SER A 337 -8.58 20.20 1.37
N GLN A 338 -7.69 20.57 2.29
CA GLN A 338 -8.03 21.38 3.46
C GLN A 338 -7.58 22.85 3.38
N ASN A 339 -6.87 23.25 2.32
CA ASN A 339 -6.36 24.63 2.15
C ASN A 339 -5.52 25.12 3.35
N ILE A 340 -4.66 24.26 3.90
CA ILE A 340 -3.78 24.59 5.04
C ILE A 340 -2.29 24.59 4.66
N ASN A 341 -1.95 24.81 3.38
CA ASN A 341 -0.56 24.80 2.91
C ASN A 341 0.31 25.82 3.66
N TRP A 342 -0.29 26.92 4.14
CA TRP A 342 0.38 27.91 4.98
C TRP A 342 0.90 27.33 6.30
N PHE A 343 0.21 26.34 6.88
CA PHE A 343 0.62 25.69 8.14
C PHE A 343 1.89 24.85 7.92
N PHE A 344 1.91 24.06 6.85
CA PHE A 344 3.09 23.30 6.43
C PHE A 344 4.28 24.22 6.10
N ARG A 345 4.02 25.40 5.51
CA ARG A 345 5.05 26.43 5.21
C ARG A 345 5.68 27.01 6.47
N SER A 346 4.83 27.37 7.43
CA SER A 346 5.22 28.15 8.59
C SER A 346 5.76 27.30 9.74
N ASN A 347 5.39 26.03 9.81
CA ASN A 347 5.84 25.11 10.86
C ASN A 347 7.11 24.35 10.42
N LEU A 348 8.28 24.84 10.87
CA LEU A 348 9.58 24.25 10.54
C LEU A 348 9.66 22.77 10.94
N PHE A 349 9.09 22.37 12.07
CA PHE A 349 9.13 20.98 12.53
C PHE A 349 8.37 20.04 11.57
N VAL A 350 7.19 20.46 11.11
CA VAL A 350 6.40 19.72 10.10
C VAL A 350 7.20 19.59 8.81
N ARG A 351 7.69 20.71 8.29
CA ARG A 351 8.46 20.75 7.04
C ARG A 351 9.70 19.88 7.11
N ASP A 352 10.52 20.05 8.13
CA ASP A 352 11.81 19.36 8.26
C ASP A 352 11.60 17.85 8.47
N THR A 353 10.51 17.45 9.14
CA THR A 353 10.12 16.03 9.25
C THR A 353 9.74 15.45 7.88
N ILE A 354 8.98 16.17 7.06
CA ILE A 354 8.58 15.69 5.72
C ILE A 354 9.81 15.59 4.80
N ILE A 355 10.73 16.57 4.85
CA ILE A 355 12.02 16.49 4.14
C ILE A 355 12.77 15.23 4.58
N HIS A 356 12.87 14.98 5.88
CA HIS A 356 13.54 13.80 6.42
C HIS A 356 12.92 12.49 5.93
N VAL A 357 11.59 12.40 5.90
CA VAL A 357 10.88 11.22 5.35
C VAL A 357 11.19 11.05 3.87
N ALA A 358 11.07 12.13 3.09
CA ALA A 358 11.29 12.10 1.65
C ALA A 358 12.74 11.71 1.28
N GLU A 359 13.72 12.09 2.09
CA GLU A 359 15.13 11.77 1.86
C GLU A 359 15.56 10.38 2.34
N LEU A 360 14.96 9.86 3.41
CA LEU A 360 15.41 8.60 4.05
C LEU A 360 14.51 7.39 3.79
N ALA A 361 13.30 7.58 3.27
CA ALA A 361 12.40 6.45 3.02
C ALA A 361 13.00 5.48 2.00
N LEU A 362 13.14 4.21 2.40
CA LEU A 362 13.52 3.12 1.51
C LEU A 362 12.36 2.69 0.59
N ASN A 363 11.13 2.94 1.04
CA ASN A 363 9.94 2.71 0.23
C ASN A 363 9.72 3.94 -0.66
N ASP A 364 9.72 3.71 -1.96
CA ASP A 364 9.73 4.84 -2.87
C ASP A 364 8.36 5.54 -2.98
N GLU A 365 7.26 4.86 -2.65
CA GLU A 365 5.92 5.45 -2.60
C GLU A 365 5.86 6.53 -1.51
N VAL A 366 6.40 6.20 -0.34
CA VAL A 366 6.59 7.13 0.78
C VAL A 366 7.44 8.32 0.37
N CYS A 367 8.59 8.05 -0.26
CA CYS A 367 9.48 9.08 -0.79
C CYS A 367 8.71 10.03 -1.71
N LEU A 368 8.03 9.48 -2.71
CA LEU A 368 7.27 10.25 -3.67
C LEU A 368 6.20 11.12 -3.02
N CYS A 369 5.34 10.54 -2.18
CA CYS A 369 4.27 11.29 -1.53
C CYS A 369 4.83 12.40 -0.62
N GLY A 370 5.98 12.17 0.04
CA GLY A 370 6.71 13.20 0.78
C GLY A 370 7.11 14.38 -0.11
N TYR A 371 7.70 14.12 -1.28
CA TYR A 371 8.06 15.19 -2.22
C TYR A 371 6.85 15.88 -2.86
N CYS A 372 5.74 15.16 -3.10
CA CYS A 372 4.49 15.79 -3.55
C CYS A 372 3.97 16.80 -2.50
N ILE A 373 4.00 16.44 -1.21
CA ILE A 373 3.64 17.37 -0.12
C ILE A 373 4.57 18.59 -0.12
N LEU A 374 5.88 18.38 -0.24
CA LEU A 374 6.84 19.48 -0.29
C LEU A 374 6.63 20.37 -1.51
N GLY A 375 6.31 19.79 -2.67
CA GLY A 375 5.95 20.51 -3.87
C GLY A 375 4.78 21.49 -3.66
N GLU A 376 3.70 21.01 -3.03
CA GLU A 376 2.50 21.82 -2.76
C GLU A 376 2.75 22.93 -1.72
N THR A 377 3.63 22.62 -0.77
CA THR A 377 3.78 23.43 0.43
C THR A 377 4.97 24.35 0.35
N LEU A 378 6.02 24.12 -0.40
CA LEU A 378 7.18 25.01 -0.38
C LEU A 378 7.10 26.14 -1.41
N ALA A 379 7.85 27.21 -1.16
CA ALA A 379 8.13 28.23 -2.16
C ALA A 379 9.21 27.76 -3.15
N ASP A 380 9.26 28.37 -4.33
CA ASP A 380 10.16 27.94 -5.43
C ASP A 380 11.65 27.95 -5.02
N ASP A 381 12.09 28.94 -4.24
CA ASP A 381 13.45 29.04 -3.73
C ASP A 381 13.79 27.91 -2.76
N GLN A 382 12.83 27.53 -1.90
CA GLN A 382 12.96 26.41 -0.97
C GLN A 382 12.96 25.07 -1.70
N LEU A 383 12.12 24.91 -2.72
CA LEU A 383 12.12 23.71 -3.57
C LEU A 383 13.45 23.52 -4.30
N LYS A 384 14.06 24.61 -4.76
CA LYS A 384 15.39 24.59 -5.41
C LYS A 384 16.52 24.19 -4.45
N ALA A 385 16.35 24.41 -3.14
CA ALA A 385 17.35 24.05 -2.14
C ALA A 385 17.34 22.54 -1.79
N ILE A 386 16.23 21.85 -2.06
CA ILE A 386 16.09 20.41 -1.79
C ILE A 386 16.69 19.62 -2.96
N LYS A 387 17.46 18.57 -2.67
CA LYS A 387 18.12 17.72 -3.67
C LYS A 387 17.16 16.71 -4.32
N ILE A 388 15.99 17.19 -4.74
CA ILE A 388 14.89 16.39 -5.32
C ILE A 388 15.36 15.62 -6.57
N ALA A 389 16.15 16.27 -7.43
CA ALA A 389 16.58 15.70 -8.71
C ALA A 389 17.63 14.58 -8.61
N ASP A 390 18.38 14.50 -7.52
CA ASP A 390 19.40 13.46 -7.36
C ASP A 390 18.78 12.09 -7.01
N ASN A 391 17.56 12.08 -6.43
CA ASN A 391 16.97 10.89 -5.83
C ASN A 391 15.70 10.36 -6.54
N ILE A 392 14.89 11.21 -7.16
CA ILE A 392 13.51 10.84 -7.56
C ILE A 392 13.33 10.63 -9.05
N SER A 393 14.02 11.42 -9.88
CA SER A 393 13.52 11.68 -11.24
C SER A 393 13.38 10.42 -12.09
N ASP A 394 14.40 9.55 -12.10
CA ASP A 394 14.39 8.33 -12.92
C ASP A 394 13.39 7.30 -12.39
N TYR A 395 13.30 7.20 -11.07
CA TYR A 395 12.36 6.34 -10.38
C TYR A 395 10.91 6.76 -10.63
N PHE A 396 10.66 8.06 -10.56
CA PHE A 396 9.34 8.64 -10.75
C PHE A 396 8.83 8.49 -12.18
N PHE A 397 9.70 8.69 -13.19
CA PHE A 397 9.34 8.38 -14.57
C PHE A 397 9.00 6.89 -14.74
N ARG A 398 9.75 5.99 -14.09
CA ARG A 398 9.43 4.56 -14.11
C ARG A 398 8.05 4.30 -13.51
N ILE A 399 7.71 4.87 -12.36
CA ILE A 399 6.37 4.72 -11.77
C ILE A 399 5.29 5.21 -12.73
N ILE A 400 5.41 6.43 -13.27
CA ILE A 400 4.38 6.98 -14.18
C ILE A 400 4.26 6.08 -15.41
N GLU A 401 5.37 5.59 -15.96
CA GLU A 401 5.35 4.66 -17.09
C GLU A 401 4.67 3.34 -16.75
N GLU A 402 4.93 2.76 -15.59
CA GLU A 402 4.29 1.53 -15.13
C GLU A 402 2.78 1.74 -14.90
N ALA A 403 2.40 2.82 -14.21
CA ALA A 403 1.01 3.22 -14.06
C ALA A 403 0.33 3.45 -15.42
N TRP A 404 1.01 4.10 -16.36
CA TRP A 404 0.47 4.36 -17.70
C TRP A 404 0.27 3.08 -18.51
N LYS A 405 1.19 2.11 -18.41
CA LYS A 405 1.08 0.82 -19.10
C LYS A 405 -0.02 -0.06 -18.49
N SER A 406 -0.36 0.14 -17.22
CA SER A 406 -1.44 -0.57 -16.54
C SER A 406 -2.82 -0.25 -17.13
N LEU A 407 -3.67 -1.28 -17.26
CA LEU A 407 -5.06 -1.15 -17.72
C LEU A 407 -5.91 -0.27 -16.81
N THR A 408 -5.64 -0.27 -15.51
CA THR A 408 -6.39 0.51 -14.51
C THR A 408 -5.83 1.91 -14.30
N LYS A 409 -4.68 2.22 -14.90
CA LYS A 409 -3.97 3.50 -14.72
C LYS A 409 -3.63 3.77 -13.25
N ILE A 410 -3.18 2.74 -12.55
CA ILE A 410 -2.83 2.76 -11.13
C ILE A 410 -1.47 2.06 -10.98
N PHE A 411 -0.57 2.61 -10.16
CA PHE A 411 0.64 1.95 -9.68
C PHE A 411 0.51 1.72 -8.18
N ARG A 412 0.58 0.45 -7.74
CA ARG A 412 0.19 0.05 -6.37
C ARG A 412 -1.11 0.75 -6.00
N GLN A 413 -1.20 1.54 -4.95
CA GLN A 413 -2.45 2.20 -4.54
C GLN A 413 -2.66 3.60 -5.14
N ILE A 414 -1.71 4.10 -5.94
CA ILE A 414 -1.73 5.48 -6.41
C ILE A 414 -2.28 5.56 -7.84
N PRO A 415 -3.41 6.25 -8.08
CA PRO A 415 -3.89 6.54 -9.43
C PRO A 415 -2.90 7.40 -10.21
N LEU A 416 -2.75 7.11 -11.50
CA LEU A 416 -1.89 7.89 -12.40
C LEU A 416 -2.22 9.38 -12.36
N GLN A 417 -3.49 9.75 -12.23
CA GLN A 417 -3.89 11.14 -12.06
C GLN A 417 -3.19 11.80 -10.87
N LEU A 418 -3.11 11.13 -9.71
CA LEU A 418 -2.45 11.67 -8.52
C LEU A 418 -0.93 11.77 -8.73
N LEU A 419 -0.32 10.79 -9.40
CA LEU A 419 1.08 10.85 -9.79
C LEU A 419 1.35 12.05 -10.69
N LEU A 420 0.48 12.30 -11.67
CA LEU A 420 0.60 13.44 -12.58
C LEU A 420 0.37 14.77 -11.87
N GLU A 421 -0.56 14.86 -10.92
CA GLU A 421 -0.74 16.04 -10.06
C GLU A 421 0.54 16.32 -9.27
N GLY A 422 1.09 15.30 -8.62
CA GLY A 422 2.40 15.36 -7.96
C GLY A 422 3.49 15.89 -8.88
N PHE A 423 3.58 15.34 -10.10
CA PHE A 423 4.57 15.77 -11.07
C PHE A 423 4.37 17.20 -11.56
N GLN A 424 3.12 17.62 -11.79
CA GLN A 424 2.81 18.98 -12.25
C GLN A 424 3.42 20.00 -11.31
N ILE A 425 3.34 19.76 -10.01
CA ILE A 425 3.91 20.64 -9.00
C ILE A 425 5.44 20.60 -9.05
N LEU A 426 6.02 19.40 -9.08
CA LEU A 426 7.48 19.20 -9.13
C LEU A 426 8.10 19.72 -10.44
N SER A 427 7.38 19.72 -11.55
CA SER A 427 7.84 20.13 -12.88
C SER A 427 8.15 21.62 -12.99
N LYS A 428 7.76 22.41 -11.99
CA LYS A 428 8.15 23.82 -11.84
C LYS A 428 9.59 23.99 -11.36
N ASN A 429 10.23 22.92 -10.87
CA ASN A 429 11.61 22.96 -10.39
C ASN A 429 12.61 22.77 -11.54
N ASP A 430 13.54 23.71 -11.69
CA ASP A 430 14.58 23.70 -12.74
C ASP A 430 15.33 22.37 -12.84
N SER A 431 15.60 21.71 -11.72
CA SER A 431 16.33 20.44 -11.68
C SER A 431 15.49 19.27 -12.23
N ILE A 432 14.18 19.26 -11.98
CA ILE A 432 13.23 18.32 -12.57
C ILE A 432 13.08 18.58 -14.06
N GLN A 433 13.02 19.85 -14.48
CA GLN A 433 12.96 20.21 -15.89
C GLN A 433 14.22 19.73 -16.64
N GLN A 434 15.41 20.01 -16.10
CA GLN A 434 16.67 19.59 -16.70
C GLN A 434 16.77 18.06 -16.76
N ARG A 435 16.34 17.35 -15.71
CA ARG A 435 16.34 15.89 -15.77
C ARG A 435 15.36 15.37 -16.82
N THR A 436 14.15 15.91 -16.87
CA THR A 436 13.14 15.53 -17.87
C THR A 436 13.72 15.67 -19.29
N ALA A 437 14.45 16.75 -19.55
CA ALA A 437 15.14 16.99 -20.82
C ALA A 437 16.23 15.94 -21.09
N SER A 438 17.15 15.76 -20.14
CA SER A 438 18.29 14.84 -20.29
C SER A 438 17.91 13.37 -20.39
N SER A 439 16.79 12.97 -19.79
CA SER A 439 16.25 11.61 -19.83
C SER A 439 15.30 11.36 -21.01
N ASN A 440 15.08 12.38 -21.86
CA ASN A 440 14.22 12.33 -23.04
C ASN A 440 12.79 11.85 -22.75
N LYS A 441 12.23 12.27 -21.61
CA LYS A 441 10.88 11.84 -21.15
C LYS A 441 9.75 12.74 -21.64
N LEU A 442 10.05 13.85 -22.30
CA LEU A 442 9.05 14.77 -22.84
C LEU A 442 8.09 14.08 -23.83
N SER A 443 8.62 13.22 -24.70
CA SER A 443 7.83 12.48 -25.70
C SER A 443 6.77 11.58 -25.06
N PHE A 444 7.09 11.02 -23.89
CA PHE A 444 6.16 10.23 -23.09
C PHE A 444 5.00 11.08 -22.55
N PHE A 445 5.25 12.29 -22.03
CA PHE A 445 4.19 13.21 -21.62
C PHE A 445 3.34 13.70 -22.79
N ILE A 446 3.96 14.00 -23.94
CA ILE A 446 3.22 14.36 -25.17
C ILE A 446 2.22 13.25 -25.54
N HIS A 447 2.59 11.98 -25.38
CA HIS A 447 1.68 10.87 -25.66
C HIS A 447 0.51 10.78 -24.67
N MET A 448 0.73 11.14 -23.40
CA MET A 448 -0.31 11.05 -22.36
C MET A 448 -1.35 12.18 -22.41
N CYS A 449 -1.02 13.35 -22.98
CA CYS A 449 -1.88 14.54 -22.90
C CYS A 449 -3.26 14.40 -23.57
N ASP A 450 -3.44 13.42 -24.46
CA ASP A 450 -4.77 13.10 -25.03
C ASP A 450 -5.73 12.46 -24.01
N GLN A 451 -5.20 11.72 -23.04
CA GLN A 451 -6.00 11.03 -22.01
C GLN A 451 -6.03 11.81 -20.69
N TYR A 452 -4.99 12.59 -20.42
CA TYR A 452 -4.83 13.31 -19.16
C TYR A 452 -4.57 14.80 -19.43
N PRO A 453 -5.60 15.65 -19.40
CA PRO A 453 -5.47 17.09 -19.67
C PRO A 453 -4.45 17.82 -18.80
N ILE A 454 -4.27 17.38 -17.54
CA ILE A 454 -3.25 17.90 -16.62
C ILE A 454 -1.82 17.86 -17.19
N VAL A 455 -1.57 16.98 -18.16
CA VAL A 455 -0.28 16.87 -18.82
C VAL A 455 0.04 18.10 -19.68
N PHE A 456 -0.96 18.87 -20.13
CA PHE A 456 -0.69 20.17 -20.75
C PHE A 456 -0.09 21.15 -19.75
N ASP A 457 -0.57 21.18 -18.51
CA ASP A 457 0.01 22.02 -17.46
C ASP A 457 1.44 21.57 -17.10
N ILE A 458 1.69 20.26 -17.05
CA ILE A 458 3.03 19.70 -16.89
C ILE A 458 3.95 20.17 -18.03
N ILE A 459 3.55 19.99 -19.28
CA ILE A 459 4.37 20.38 -20.45
C ILE A 459 4.61 21.89 -20.46
N TRP A 460 3.60 22.68 -20.07
CA TRP A 460 3.76 24.12 -19.93
C TRP A 460 4.81 24.47 -18.87
N ALA A 461 4.75 23.89 -17.68
CA ALA A 461 5.76 24.09 -16.65
C ALA A 461 7.16 23.66 -17.10
N LEU A 462 7.27 22.55 -17.84
CA LEU A 462 8.55 22.08 -18.40
C LEU A 462 9.09 22.99 -19.51
N SER A 463 8.22 23.69 -20.26
CA SER A 463 8.60 24.53 -21.41
C SER A 463 9.40 25.79 -21.04
N PHE A 464 9.64 26.06 -19.75
CA PHE A 464 10.56 27.10 -19.31
C PHE A 464 12.04 26.68 -19.43
N ASN A 465 12.32 25.40 -19.63
CA ASN A 465 13.66 24.89 -19.89
C ASN A 465 14.00 24.91 -21.39
N HIS A 466 15.18 25.43 -21.74
CA HIS A 466 15.61 25.61 -23.13
C HIS A 466 15.69 24.29 -23.91
N ASP A 467 16.22 23.23 -23.31
CA ASP A 467 16.37 21.92 -23.97
C ASP A 467 14.98 21.31 -24.26
N ILE A 468 14.03 21.46 -23.33
CA ILE A 468 12.62 21.07 -23.55
C ILE A 468 12.00 21.89 -24.68
N GLN A 469 12.23 23.20 -24.75
CA GLN A 469 11.70 24.03 -25.84
C GLN A 469 12.20 23.55 -27.20
N GLN A 470 13.48 23.19 -27.30
CA GLN A 470 14.04 22.63 -28.52
C GLN A 470 13.36 21.31 -28.89
N GLN A 471 13.24 20.37 -27.94
CA GLN A 471 12.55 19.09 -28.17
C GLN A 471 11.09 19.27 -28.59
N LEU A 472 10.39 20.27 -28.04
CA LEU A 472 9.01 20.62 -28.43
C LEU A 472 8.94 21.15 -29.87
N ARG A 473 9.84 22.07 -30.26
CA ARG A 473 9.90 22.64 -31.61
C ARG A 473 10.21 21.57 -32.67
N GLU A 474 11.02 20.58 -32.32
CA GLU A 474 11.36 19.44 -33.18
C GLU A 474 10.17 18.48 -33.37
N ASN A 475 9.17 18.51 -32.48
CA ASN A 475 7.96 17.68 -32.58
C ASN A 475 6.83 18.40 -33.35
N THR A 476 6.97 18.49 -34.68
CA THR A 476 5.98 19.13 -35.56
C THR A 476 4.53 18.63 -35.38
N PRO A 477 4.26 17.31 -35.21
CA PRO A 477 2.90 16.83 -34.96
C PRO A 477 2.28 17.43 -33.69
N PHE A 478 3.06 17.56 -32.61
CA PHE A 478 2.59 18.15 -31.36
C PHE A 478 2.34 19.66 -31.50
N ILE A 479 3.20 20.39 -32.20
CA ILE A 479 2.98 21.83 -32.47
C ILE A 479 1.67 22.06 -33.22
N HIS A 480 1.41 21.29 -34.30
CA HIS A 480 0.13 21.41 -35.01
C HIS A 480 -1.07 21.11 -34.13
N LYS A 481 -0.96 20.14 -33.21
CA LYS A 481 -2.00 19.84 -32.23
C LYS A 481 -2.23 21.03 -31.29
N LEU A 482 -1.17 21.65 -30.76
CA LEU A 482 -1.26 22.84 -29.91
C LEU A 482 -1.94 24.00 -30.65
N THR A 483 -1.51 24.35 -31.86
CA THR A 483 -2.12 25.44 -32.65
C THR A 483 -3.60 25.19 -32.91
N ARG A 484 -4.00 23.93 -33.18
CA ARG A 484 -5.41 23.58 -33.33
C ARG A 484 -6.19 23.76 -32.03
N LEU A 485 -5.65 23.25 -30.92
CA LEU A 485 -6.30 23.32 -29.60
C LEU A 485 -6.43 24.77 -29.11
N SER A 486 -5.42 25.63 -29.30
CA SER A 486 -5.49 27.06 -29.00
C SER A 486 -6.73 27.74 -29.62
N ASN A 487 -7.04 27.38 -30.87
CA ASN A 487 -8.16 27.96 -31.61
C ASN A 487 -9.52 27.29 -31.35
N GLN A 488 -9.53 26.01 -30.94
CA GLN A 488 -10.74 25.17 -30.96
C GLN A 488 -11.13 24.59 -29.59
N ALA A 489 -10.27 24.64 -28.58
CA ALA A 489 -10.56 24.09 -27.27
C ALA A 489 -11.67 24.90 -26.58
N THR A 490 -12.73 24.20 -26.15
CA THR A 490 -13.81 24.77 -25.34
C THR A 490 -13.46 24.81 -23.87
N ASP A 491 -12.50 23.99 -23.43
CA ASP A 491 -11.97 23.99 -22.07
C ASP A 491 -10.95 25.13 -21.89
N GLU A 492 -11.27 26.06 -20.98
CA GLU A 492 -10.44 27.25 -20.72
C GLU A 492 -9.07 26.90 -20.13
N GLN A 493 -8.99 25.86 -19.28
CA GLN A 493 -7.73 25.47 -18.65
C GLN A 493 -6.78 24.87 -19.70
N ILE A 494 -7.30 23.97 -20.56
CA ILE A 494 -6.51 23.41 -21.66
C ILE A 494 -6.04 24.53 -22.59
N ARG A 495 -6.92 25.45 -22.96
CA ARG A 495 -6.54 26.57 -23.84
C ARG A 495 -5.44 27.43 -23.22
N LYS A 496 -5.55 27.80 -21.93
CA LYS A 496 -4.51 28.57 -21.22
C LYS A 496 -3.16 27.87 -21.22
N ALA A 497 -3.13 26.57 -20.89
CA ALA A 497 -1.89 25.80 -20.88
C ALA A 497 -1.26 25.72 -22.28
N VAL A 498 -2.08 25.46 -23.31
CA VAL A 498 -1.66 25.38 -24.71
C VAL A 498 -1.11 26.71 -25.21
N ASP A 499 -1.81 27.82 -24.97
CA ASP A 499 -1.36 29.16 -25.35
C ASP A 499 -0.07 29.54 -24.63
N GLY A 500 0.05 29.18 -23.35
CA GLY A 500 1.26 29.34 -22.55
C GLY A 500 2.46 28.60 -23.14
N ILE A 501 2.27 27.35 -23.60
CA ILE A 501 3.32 26.59 -24.30
C ILE A 501 3.70 27.31 -25.60
N LEU A 502 2.74 27.66 -26.45
CA LEU A 502 3.00 28.31 -27.74
C LEU A 502 3.71 29.66 -27.58
N TRP A 503 3.34 30.41 -26.54
CA TRP A 503 4.00 31.67 -26.16
C TRP A 503 5.45 31.44 -25.74
N ASN A 504 5.72 30.48 -24.84
CA ASN A 504 7.09 30.13 -24.43
C ASN A 504 7.96 29.67 -25.60
N LEU A 505 7.36 28.98 -26.59
CA LEU A 505 8.06 28.55 -27.79
C LEU A 505 8.27 29.67 -28.83
N GLN A 506 7.66 30.85 -28.63
CA GLN A 506 7.67 32.01 -29.53
C GLN A 506 7.03 31.73 -30.90
N ILE A 507 6.11 30.77 -30.98
CA ILE A 507 5.50 30.34 -32.26
C ILE A 507 4.44 31.34 -32.76
N HIS A 508 3.85 32.14 -31.88
CA HIS A 508 2.91 33.21 -32.23
C HIS A 508 3.58 34.58 -32.51
N GLN A 509 4.90 34.66 -32.46
CA GLN A 509 5.67 35.88 -32.74
C GLN A 509 6.32 35.88 -34.14
N GLN A 510 6.01 34.87 -34.96
CA GLN A 510 6.31 34.78 -36.39
C GLN A 510 5.01 34.86 -37.17
#